data_AF-A0A1X0D833-F1
#
_entry.id   AF-A0A1X0D833-F1
#
_cell.length_a   1.000
_cell.length_b   1.000
_cell.length_c   1.000
_cell.angle_alpha   90.00
_cell.angle_beta   90.00
_cell.angle_gamma   90.00
#
_symmetry.space_group_name_H-M   'P 1'
#
loop_
_entity.id
_entity.type
_entity.pdbx_description
1 polymer ?
#
loop_
_entity_poly.entity_id
_entity_poly.type
_entity_poly.pdbx_seq_one_letter_code
_entity_poly.pdbx_strand_id
1 'polypeptide(L)'
;MAYTRQLRTVIPVLADQHTDADDQTLVWLVRESFEREAAGEELVLTDWRDCGDMDPADVPPKTERDFLKRPATDFRWRMFEAVATRAVPGAGID
;
A
#
# COMPACT_ATOMS: atom_id res chain seq x y z
N MET A 1 18.01 19.36 1.36
CA MET A 1 17.14 18.39 0.64
C MET A 1 15.79 18.40 1.31
N ALA A 2 14.70 18.44 0.55
CA ALA A 2 13.36 18.32 1.12
C ALA A 2 13.21 16.91 1.71
N TYR A 3 12.71 16.82 2.95
CA TYR A 3 12.49 15.53 3.60
C TYR A 3 11.49 14.72 2.76
N THR A 4 11.85 13.46 2.50
CA THR A 4 11.12 12.51 1.66
C THR A 4 10.98 11.20 2.42
N ARG A 5 9.78 10.63 2.40
CA ARG A 5 9.44 9.37 3.05
C ARG A 5 8.87 8.39 2.01
N GLN A 6 9.39 7.17 1.98
CA GLN A 6 8.82 6.08 1.21
C GLN A 6 7.84 5.30 2.09
N LEU A 7 6.65 5.04 1.55
CA LEU A 7 5.61 4.24 2.17
C LEU A 7 5.42 2.98 1.34
N ARG A 8 5.24 1.85 2.02
CA ARG A 8 5.00 0.56 1.38
C ARG A 8 4.08 -0.26 2.25
N THR A 9 3.12 -0.94 1.63
CA THR A 9 2.27 -1.91 2.29
C THR A 9 1.98 -3.10 1.39
N VAL A 10 1.70 -4.25 2.02
CA VAL A 10 1.26 -5.47 1.36
C VAL A 10 0.02 -5.96 2.08
N ILE A 11 -1.07 -6.17 1.33
CA ILE A 11 -2.35 -6.59 1.88
C ILE A 11 -2.74 -7.95 1.29
N PRO A 12 -2.84 -9.01 2.11
CA PRO A 12 -3.35 -10.29 1.65
C PRO A 12 -4.88 -10.23 1.49
N VAL A 13 -5.37 -10.63 0.33
CA VAL A 13 -6.81 -10.80 0.06
C VAL A 13 -7.08 -12.21 -0.42
N LEU A 14 -8.19 -12.82 0.03
CA LEU A 14 -8.54 -14.19 -0.33
C LEU A 14 -8.85 -14.28 -1.83
N ALA A 15 -8.07 -15.07 -2.56
CA ALA A 15 -8.13 -15.12 -4.02
C ALA A 15 -9.48 -15.63 -4.54
N ASP A 16 -10.15 -16.49 -3.78
CA ASP A 16 -11.44 -17.10 -4.11
C ASP A 16 -12.66 -16.23 -3.76
N GLN A 17 -12.47 -15.17 -2.97
CA GLN A 17 -13.55 -14.35 -2.42
C GLN A 17 -13.45 -12.88 -2.81
N HIS A 18 -12.27 -12.42 -3.22
CA HIS A 18 -12.06 -11.02 -3.57
C HIS A 18 -12.51 -10.72 -4.99
N THR A 19 -13.36 -9.71 -5.15
CA THR A 19 -13.87 -9.29 -6.46
C THR A 19 -13.12 -8.07 -7.00
N ASP A 20 -13.34 -7.75 -8.28
CA ASP A 20 -12.80 -6.53 -8.91
C ASP A 20 -13.32 -5.25 -8.23
N ALA A 21 -14.55 -5.27 -7.70
CA ALA A 21 -15.12 -4.14 -6.97
C ALA A 21 -14.44 -3.96 -5.59
N ASP A 22 -14.10 -5.07 -4.93
CA ASP A 22 -13.32 -5.04 -3.70
C ASP A 22 -11.90 -4.51 -3.98
N ASP A 23 -11.29 -4.87 -5.11
CA ASP A 23 -9.98 -4.37 -5.52
C ASP A 23 -10.00 -2.83 -5.69
N GLN A 24 -11.03 -2.29 -6.35
CA GLN A 24 -11.18 -0.83 -6.49
C GLN A 24 -11.32 -0.14 -5.12
N THR A 25 -12.09 -0.75 -4.21
CA THR A 25 -12.27 -0.25 -2.84
C THR A 25 -10.95 -0.30 -2.07
N LEU A 26 -10.20 -1.39 -2.21
CA LEU A 26 -8.90 -1.58 -1.57
C LEU A 26 -7.91 -0.50 -2.04
N VAL A 27 -7.77 -0.29 -3.35
CA VAL A 27 -6.89 0.74 -3.92
C VAL A 27 -7.20 2.10 -3.34
N TRP A 28 -8.49 2.46 -3.25
CA TRP A 28 -8.92 3.73 -2.67
C TRP A 28 -8.57 3.82 -1.17
N LEU A 29 -8.88 2.78 -0.38
CA LEU A 29 -8.59 2.75 1.05
C LEU A 29 -7.10 2.87 1.36
N VAL A 30 -6.24 2.18 0.59
CA VAL A 30 -4.80 2.23 0.82
C VAL A 30 -4.24 3.60 0.47
N ARG A 31 -4.71 4.21 -0.63
CA ARG A 31 -4.32 5.58 -0.97
C ARG A 31 -4.72 6.56 0.14
N GLU A 32 -5.96 6.49 0.64
CA GLU A 32 -6.38 7.34 1.76
C GLU A 32 -5.53 7.09 3.02
N SER A 33 -5.18 5.83 3.30
CA SER A 33 -4.32 5.49 4.43
C SER A 33 -2.95 6.14 4.32
N PHE A 34 -2.34 6.12 3.14
CA PHE A 34 -1.05 6.77 2.90
C PHE A 34 -1.13 8.29 2.96
N GLU A 35 -2.21 8.89 2.45
CA GLU A 35 -2.46 10.33 2.60
C GLU A 35 -2.59 10.73 4.07
N ARG A 36 -3.32 9.94 4.88
CA ARG A 36 -3.45 10.17 6.33
C ARG A 36 -2.12 10.00 7.07
N GLU A 37 -1.35 8.98 6.71
CA GLU A 37 -0.04 8.72 7.31
C GLU A 37 0.95 9.84 6.98
N ALA A 38 1.00 10.28 5.72
CA ALA A 38 1.81 11.43 5.29
C ALA A 38 1.40 12.71 6.01
N ALA A 39 0.10 12.99 6.11
CA ALA A 39 -0.42 14.18 6.78
C ALA A 39 -0.06 14.22 8.27
N GLY A 40 0.01 13.06 8.94
CA GLY A 40 0.48 12.95 10.32
C GLY A 40 1.91 13.45 10.55
N GLU A 41 2.73 13.49 9.49
CA GLU A 41 4.11 14.02 9.49
C GLU A 41 4.24 15.39 8.77
N GLU A 42 3.11 16.04 8.48
CA GLU A 42 3.05 17.27 7.67
C GLU A 42 3.71 17.09 6.28
N LEU A 43 3.54 15.90 5.69
CA LEU A 43 3.94 15.59 4.32
C LEU A 43 2.72 15.52 3.42
N VAL A 44 2.99 15.62 2.12
CA VAL A 44 2.00 15.39 1.06
C VAL A 44 2.46 14.25 0.17
N LEU A 45 1.51 13.43 -0.28
CA LEU A 45 1.79 12.35 -1.23
C LEU A 45 2.12 12.97 -2.59
N THR A 46 3.28 12.63 -3.16
CA THR A 46 3.72 13.13 -4.47
C THR A 46 3.78 12.05 -5.54
N ASP A 47 3.91 10.79 -5.14
CA ASP A 47 3.84 9.64 -6.04
C ASP A 47 3.12 8.49 -5.34
N TRP A 48 2.38 7.69 -6.10
CA TRP A 48 1.62 6.53 -5.62
C TRP A 48 1.52 5.49 -6.74
N ARG A 49 1.66 4.22 -6.36
CA ARG A 49 1.58 3.11 -7.28
C ARG A 49 0.88 1.92 -6.64
N ASP A 50 -0.11 1.38 -7.36
CA ASP A 50 -0.53 0.00 -7.23
C ASP A 50 0.47 -0.88 -8.00
N CYS A 51 1.21 -1.71 -7.28
CA CYS A 51 2.25 -2.55 -7.83
C CYS A 51 1.73 -3.93 -8.28
N GLY A 52 0.43 -4.18 -8.14
CA GLY A 52 -0.19 -5.47 -8.45
C GLY A 52 0.07 -6.53 -7.39
N ASP A 53 0.06 -7.78 -7.83
CA ASP A 53 0.23 -8.95 -6.97
C ASP A 53 1.72 -9.31 -6.80
N MET A 54 2.14 -9.51 -5.55
CA MET A 54 3.43 -10.12 -5.21
C MET A 54 3.35 -11.64 -5.34
N ASP A 55 4.47 -12.29 -5.69
CA ASP A 55 4.55 -13.75 -5.69
C ASP A 55 4.35 -14.30 -4.26
N PRO A 56 3.41 -15.23 -4.03
CA PRO A 56 3.26 -15.88 -2.74
C PRO A 56 4.55 -16.55 -2.21
N ALA A 57 5.48 -16.94 -3.09
CA ALA A 57 6.77 -17.50 -2.71
C ALA A 57 7.69 -16.50 -1.98
N ASP A 58 7.45 -15.19 -2.16
CA ASP A 58 8.17 -14.13 -1.46
C ASP A 58 7.65 -13.88 -0.04
N VAL A 59 6.54 -14.54 0.34
CA VAL A 59 5.95 -14.43 1.68
C VAL A 59 6.71 -15.35 2.64
N PRO A 60 7.21 -14.81 3.78
CA PRO A 60 7.91 -15.64 4.75
C PRO A 60 7.00 -16.76 5.32
N PRO A 61 7.46 -18.02 5.44
CA PRO A 61 6.64 -19.13 5.96
C PRO A 61 6.12 -18.91 7.39
N LYS A 62 6.77 -18.03 8.15
CA LYS A 62 6.32 -17.63 9.49
C LYS A 62 5.00 -16.84 9.42
N THR A 63 4.80 -16.04 8.37
CA THR A 63 3.59 -15.23 8.17
C THR A 63 2.35 -16.11 8.00
N GLU A 64 2.48 -17.21 7.24
CA GLU A 64 1.40 -18.19 7.04
C GLU A 64 0.93 -18.82 8.36
N ARG A 65 1.90 -19.31 9.15
CA ARG A 65 1.63 -20.06 10.38
C ARG A 65 1.08 -19.18 11.50
N ASP A 66 1.66 -18.00 11.68
CA ASP A 66 1.42 -17.20 12.88
C ASP A 66 0.23 -16.23 12.69
N PHE A 67 -0.01 -15.75 11.47
CA PHE A 67 -0.99 -14.67 11.22
C PHE A 67 -2.15 -15.10 10.32
N LEU A 68 -1.88 -15.78 9.21
CA LEU A 68 -2.92 -16.10 8.22
C LEU A 68 -3.73 -17.36 8.55
N LYS A 69 -3.12 -18.35 9.21
CA LYS A 69 -3.71 -19.66 9.50
C LYS A 69 -4.24 -20.38 8.25
N ARG A 70 -3.70 -20.03 7.07
CA ARG A 70 -3.98 -20.58 5.73
C ARG A 70 -2.70 -20.49 4.89
N PRO A 71 -2.51 -21.36 3.88
CA PRO A 71 -1.39 -21.25 2.92
C PRO A 71 -1.32 -19.88 2.23
N ALA A 72 -0.13 -19.35 1.94
CA ALA A 72 0.01 -18.07 1.24
C ALA A 72 -0.57 -18.11 -0.18
N THR A 73 -0.64 -19.30 -0.79
CA THR A 73 -1.23 -19.54 -2.12
C THR A 73 -2.73 -19.31 -2.17
N ASP A 74 -3.41 -19.26 -1.01
CA ASP A 74 -4.85 -18.97 -0.94
C ASP A 74 -5.13 -17.47 -1.09
N PHE A 75 -4.09 -16.63 -1.12
CA PHE A 75 -4.20 -15.17 -1.15
C PHE A 75 -3.56 -14.58 -2.40
N ARG A 76 -4.16 -13.48 -2.88
CA ARG A 76 -3.46 -12.49 -3.69
C ARG A 76 -2.81 -11.47 -2.75
N TRP A 77 -1.55 -11.14 -3.00
CA TRP A 77 -0.76 -10.29 -2.13
C TRP A 77 -0.60 -8.91 -2.77
N ARG A 78 -1.58 -8.03 -2.54
CA ARG A 78 -1.62 -6.71 -3.17
C ARG A 78 -0.58 -5.80 -2.58
N MET A 79 0.33 -5.31 -3.42
CA MET A 79 1.43 -4.46 -3.02
C MET A 79 1.21 -3.02 -3.49
N PHE A 80 1.49 -2.08 -2.59
CA PHE A 80 1.34 -0.66 -2.85
C PHE A 80 2.54 0.12 -2.34
N GLU A 81 2.91 1.15 -3.08
CA GLU A 81 4.03 2.03 -2.75
C GLU A 81 3.66 3.49 -2.97
N ALA A 82 4.27 4.37 -2.18
CA ALA A 82 4.16 5.81 -2.39
C ALA A 82 5.39 6.56 -1.89
N VAL A 83 5.47 7.81 -2.35
CA VAL A 83 6.44 8.78 -1.90
C VAL A 83 5.69 9.98 -1.35
N ALA A 84 6.01 10.36 -0.11
CA ALA A 84 5.54 11.57 0.52
C ALA A 84 6.70 12.55 0.72
N THR A 85 6.47 13.83 0.49
CA THR A 85 7.49 14.87 0.66
C THR A 85 6.92 16.07 1.41
N ARG A 86 7.80 16.84 2.05
CA ARG A 86 7.38 18.10 2.68
C ARG A 86 7.03 19.11 1.58
N ALA A 87 5.80 19.62 1.64
CA ALA A 87 5.36 20.67 0.72
C ALA A 87 6.31 21.87 0.85
N VAL A 88 6.87 22.31 -0.27
CA VAL A 88 7.69 23.53 -0.29
C VAL A 88 6.72 24.72 -0.36
N PRO A 89 6.74 25.65 0.62
CA PRO A 89 5.89 26.83 0.56
C PRO A 89 6.26 27.63 -0.70
N GLY A 90 5.28 27.84 -1.60
CA GLY A 90 5.45 28.60 -2.84
C GLY A 90 5.25 27.81 -4.15
N ALA A 91 5.14 26.49 -4.10
CA ALA A 91 4.71 25.68 -5.25
C ALA A 91 3.16 25.64 -5.33
N GLY A 92 2.53 26.82 -5.35
CA GLY A 92 1.12 26.98 -5.59
C GLY A 92 0.90 27.43 -7.02
N ILE A 93 0.27 26.55 -7.81
CA ILE A 93 -0.64 26.80 -8.94
C ILE A 93 -0.42 28.10 -9.73
N ASP A 94 0.16 27.96 -10.92
CA ASP A 94 -0.23 28.74 -12.10
C ASP A 94 -1.26 27.90 -12.88
#